data_AF-A0A7X8XL08-F1
#
_entry.id   AF-A0A7X8XL08-F1
#
_cell.length_a   1.000
_cell.length_b   1.000
_cell.length_c   1.000
_cell.angle_alpha   90.00
_cell.angle_beta   90.00
_cell.angle_gamma   90.00
#
_symmetry.space_group_name_H-M   'P 1'
#
loop_
_entity.id
_entity.type
_entity.pdbx_description
1 polymer ?
#
loop_
_entity_poly.entity_id
_entity_poly.type
_entity_poly.pdbx_seq_one_letter_code
_entity_poly.pdbx_strand_id
1 'polypeptide(L)'
;MAETADFPQVTPSNLCNTLIEVMRQVHMGEEDPSLLRRLAQERLAELPDVRAQTMDQIRSEGPEHMQAHAVGVAALEAAFQDMEVALQAACRYADNPQEETFLKALEALMKAGYSSQLSTDTYQRSELAHGPTEFPLINLLHRLKEGHFETGLVSRVDLDAGIEGARRMTLAAAEEIRSSQPETDQKMALIRAYENMAEVLGRVAEAVDKGQEAVDEVLQEAAMSGAGVRAAMEALVFQDSTAGPTRMAHANLVLKMAELHRSGGLPAETLARGLEVFRNSQKDLLAEIEALASIPSDSDGVAQQMEPTRAAFKAHWEALALFDRYLQGEPEQYDSARKALISAAEALADCQEAFERIGEMANKVPCVRCGTRNEPANRSCSNCGAQLLMQTGMGASSSTLSIQEDGGQAQIGGELVMTENLMRLFKSVNGVAEGRLDLEDFQDVLDWFENLVSDNLLEVPEVPELSRDGLNEEQVEQLAQVEARLATARDEVQSGGQELLAAIEELRKFVVDSETRHLVEGVRMVRDASVKVQLAQGLIEELVEANRPAR
;
A
#
# COMPACT_ATOMS: atom_id res chain seq x y z
N MET A 1 -6.33 -31.76 -58.15
CA MET A 1 -5.65 -31.75 -56.83
C MET A 1 -4.19 -31.45 -57.08
N ALA A 2 -3.85 -30.17 -57.18
CA ALA A 2 -2.48 -29.71 -57.25
C ALA A 2 -2.06 -29.29 -55.83
N GLU A 3 -0.89 -29.74 -55.41
CA GLU A 3 -0.26 -29.41 -54.12
C GLU A 3 -0.03 -27.89 -54.05
N THR A 4 -0.76 -27.20 -53.17
CA THR A 4 -0.53 -25.81 -52.81
C THR A 4 0.73 -25.73 -51.95
N ALA A 5 1.76 -25.03 -52.43
CA ALA A 5 2.92 -24.68 -51.63
C ALA A 5 2.49 -23.85 -50.40
N ASP A 6 3.04 -24.17 -49.23
CA ASP A 6 2.73 -23.52 -47.94
C ASP A 6 3.04 -22.01 -48.00
N PHE A 7 1.98 -21.20 -48.13
CA PHE A 7 2.05 -19.76 -47.92
C PHE A 7 2.18 -19.48 -46.41
N PRO A 8 3.08 -18.57 -45.97
CA PRO A 8 3.24 -18.26 -44.55
C PRO A 8 1.94 -17.71 -43.96
N GLN A 9 1.50 -18.27 -42.82
CA GLN A 9 0.36 -17.76 -42.08
C GLN A 9 0.66 -16.34 -41.58
N VAL A 10 0.03 -15.33 -42.20
CA VAL A 10 0.19 -13.90 -41.88
C VAL A 10 -0.87 -13.40 -40.89
N THR A 11 -1.91 -14.18 -40.66
CA THR A 11 -2.96 -13.95 -39.66
C THR A 11 -3.25 -15.24 -38.89
N PRO A 12 -3.86 -15.16 -37.69
CA PRO A 12 -4.32 -16.35 -36.97
C PRO A 12 -5.55 -17.03 -37.60
N SER A 13 -6.20 -16.41 -38.60
CA SER A 13 -7.40 -16.94 -39.25
C SER A 13 -7.06 -17.71 -40.53
N ASN A 14 -7.35 -19.00 -40.55
CA ASN A 14 -7.20 -19.86 -41.74
C ASN A 14 -8.03 -19.35 -42.93
N LEU A 15 -9.23 -18.84 -42.66
CA LEU A 15 -10.09 -18.25 -43.69
C LEU A 15 -9.41 -17.03 -44.33
N CYS A 16 -8.93 -16.09 -43.50
CA CYS A 16 -8.26 -14.89 -43.99
C CYS A 16 -6.99 -15.24 -44.76
N ASN A 17 -6.17 -16.16 -44.26
CA ASN A 17 -4.96 -16.61 -44.95
C ASN A 17 -5.27 -17.23 -46.33
N THR A 18 -6.35 -18.00 -46.43
CA THR A 18 -6.80 -18.58 -47.70
C THR A 18 -7.22 -17.50 -48.70
N LEU A 19 -8.02 -16.51 -48.25
CA LEU A 19 -8.44 -15.41 -49.10
C LEU A 19 -7.27 -14.51 -49.52
N ILE A 20 -6.32 -14.25 -48.60
CA ILE A 20 -5.09 -13.50 -48.89
C ILE A 20 -4.26 -14.21 -49.96
N GLU A 21 -4.10 -15.53 -49.87
CA GLU A 21 -3.33 -16.28 -50.85
C GLU A 21 -3.99 -16.29 -52.23
N VAL A 22 -5.30 -16.58 -52.32
CA VAL A 22 -6.03 -16.51 -53.59
C VAL A 22 -5.98 -15.09 -54.17
N MET A 23 -6.10 -14.07 -53.33
CA MET A 23 -6.01 -12.68 -53.76
C MET A 23 -4.62 -12.31 -54.30
N ARG A 24 -3.55 -12.85 -53.71
CA ARG A 24 -2.18 -12.70 -54.21
C ARG A 24 -2.02 -13.37 -55.58
N GLN A 25 -2.53 -14.59 -55.74
CA GLN A 25 -2.47 -15.32 -57.02
C GLN A 25 -3.23 -14.58 -58.12
N VAL A 26 -4.40 -14.02 -57.80
CA VAL A 26 -5.16 -13.13 -58.72
C VAL A 26 -4.32 -11.90 -59.08
N HIS A 27 -3.64 -11.30 -58.11
CA HIS A 27 -2.77 -10.14 -58.34
C HIS A 27 -1.57 -10.45 -59.24
N MET A 28 -0.99 -11.65 -59.11
CA MET A 28 0.11 -12.14 -59.94
C MET A 28 -0.36 -12.64 -61.32
N GLY A 29 -1.67 -12.68 -61.58
CA GLY A 29 -2.26 -13.21 -62.81
C GLY A 29 -2.20 -14.74 -62.92
N GLU A 30 -1.97 -15.42 -61.80
CA GLU A 30 -1.87 -16.89 -61.71
C GLU A 30 -3.24 -17.55 -61.57
N GLU A 31 -4.25 -16.82 -61.08
CA GLU A 31 -5.59 -17.34 -60.80
C GLU A 31 -6.69 -16.39 -61.27
N ASP A 32 -7.88 -16.92 -61.56
CA ASP A 32 -9.02 -16.14 -62.07
C ASP A 32 -9.69 -15.34 -60.94
N PRO A 33 -9.94 -14.02 -61.09
CA PRO A 33 -10.65 -13.21 -60.10
C PRO A 33 -12.02 -13.78 -59.67
N SER A 34 -12.68 -14.55 -60.53
CA SER A 34 -13.95 -15.22 -60.23
C SER A 34 -13.84 -16.25 -59.09
N LEU A 35 -12.66 -16.83 -58.84
CA LEU A 35 -12.43 -17.73 -57.70
C LEU A 35 -12.48 -16.93 -56.38
N LEU A 36 -11.72 -15.84 -56.30
CA LEU A 36 -11.72 -14.96 -55.13
C LEU A 36 -13.13 -14.42 -54.85
N ARG A 37 -13.82 -13.96 -55.91
CA ARG A 37 -15.20 -13.47 -55.80
C ARG A 37 -16.12 -14.53 -55.21
N ARG A 38 -16.07 -15.76 -55.72
CA ARG A 38 -16.92 -16.86 -55.26
C ARG A 38 -16.68 -17.17 -53.79
N LEU A 39 -15.42 -17.37 -53.39
CA LEU A 39 -15.07 -17.69 -52.01
C LEU A 39 -15.48 -16.57 -51.03
N ALA A 40 -15.23 -15.31 -51.41
CA ALA A 40 -15.62 -14.17 -50.60
C ALA A 40 -17.15 -14.01 -50.51
N GLN A 41 -17.89 -14.22 -51.61
CA GLN A 41 -19.35 -14.14 -51.64
C GLN A 41 -20.01 -15.27 -50.85
N GLU A 42 -19.50 -16.51 -50.95
CA GLU A 42 -19.98 -17.65 -50.16
C GLU A 42 -19.88 -17.34 -48.66
N ARG A 43 -18.72 -16.85 -48.20
CA ARG A 43 -18.52 -16.48 -46.80
C ARG A 43 -19.32 -15.26 -46.37
N LEU A 44 -19.47 -14.28 -47.25
CA LEU A 44 -20.29 -13.11 -46.97
C LEU A 44 -21.78 -13.47 -46.82
N ALA A 45 -22.25 -14.49 -47.55
CA ALA A 45 -23.61 -15.00 -47.43
C ALA A 45 -23.84 -15.80 -46.14
N GLU A 46 -22.82 -16.51 -45.64
CA GLU A 46 -22.89 -17.28 -44.39
C GLU A 46 -22.72 -16.41 -43.12
N LEU A 47 -21.99 -15.29 -43.22
CA LEU A 47 -21.61 -14.46 -42.08
C LEU A 47 -22.78 -13.97 -41.21
N PRO A 48 -23.93 -13.53 -41.77
CA PRO A 48 -25.08 -13.11 -40.96
C PRO A 48 -25.65 -14.24 -40.12
N ASP A 49 -25.73 -15.46 -40.65
CA ASP A 49 -26.26 -16.63 -39.94
C ASP A 49 -25.30 -17.05 -38.82
N VAL A 50 -23.99 -17.07 -39.08
CA VAL A 50 -22.97 -17.35 -38.05
C VAL A 50 -23.01 -16.29 -36.95
N ARG A 51 -23.11 -15.01 -37.32
CA ARG A 51 -23.24 -13.90 -36.36
C ARG A 51 -24.50 -14.07 -35.51
N ALA A 52 -25.65 -14.34 -36.13
CA ALA A 52 -26.91 -14.53 -35.43
C ALA A 52 -26.83 -15.72 -34.47
N GLN A 53 -26.32 -16.86 -34.93
CA GLN A 53 -26.16 -18.06 -34.12
C GLN A 53 -25.26 -17.82 -32.90
N THR A 54 -24.10 -17.18 -33.08
CA THR A 54 -23.19 -16.85 -31.97
C THR A 54 -23.86 -15.91 -30.98
N MET A 55 -24.51 -14.85 -31.46
CA MET A 55 -25.14 -13.86 -30.57
C MET A 55 -26.37 -14.41 -29.85
N ASP A 56 -27.16 -15.25 -30.52
CA ASP A 56 -28.32 -15.88 -29.90
C ASP A 56 -27.91 -16.94 -28.88
N GLN A 57 -26.81 -17.65 -29.11
CA GLN A 57 -26.21 -18.53 -28.11
C GLN A 57 -25.81 -17.75 -26.86
N ILE A 58 -25.11 -16.62 -27.01
CA ILE A 58 -24.71 -15.79 -25.86
C ILE A 58 -25.94 -15.19 -25.15
N ARG A 59 -26.95 -14.71 -25.89
CA ARG A 59 -28.18 -14.16 -25.31
C ARG A 59 -29.02 -15.21 -24.59
N SER A 60 -28.91 -16.48 -24.97
CA SER A 60 -29.68 -17.56 -24.35
C SER A 60 -29.33 -17.77 -22.87
N GLU A 61 -28.13 -17.34 -22.45
CA GLU A 61 -27.68 -17.33 -21.05
C GLU A 61 -28.37 -16.25 -20.20
N GLY A 62 -29.06 -15.30 -20.83
CA GLY A 62 -29.90 -14.30 -20.17
C GLY A 62 -29.32 -12.89 -20.10
N PRO A 63 -30.12 -11.92 -19.60
CA PRO A 63 -29.77 -10.50 -19.62
C PRO A 63 -28.61 -10.14 -18.66
N GLU A 64 -28.49 -10.85 -17.54
CA GLU A 64 -27.40 -10.64 -16.57
C GLU A 64 -26.05 -11.05 -17.17
N HIS A 65 -26.03 -12.17 -17.91
CA HIS A 65 -24.86 -12.65 -18.67
C HIS A 65 -24.41 -11.62 -19.70
N MET A 66 -25.36 -11.13 -20.51
CA MET A 66 -25.10 -10.08 -21.50
C MET A 66 -24.52 -8.80 -20.89
N GLN A 67 -24.96 -8.45 -19.67
CA GLN A 67 -24.44 -7.28 -18.95
C GLN A 67 -23.04 -7.52 -18.39
N ALA A 68 -22.78 -8.71 -17.82
CA ALA A 68 -21.47 -9.08 -17.27
C ALA A 68 -20.38 -9.13 -18.35
N HIS A 69 -20.73 -9.53 -19.57
CA HIS A 69 -19.81 -9.74 -20.68
C HIS A 69 -19.89 -8.66 -21.78
N ALA A 70 -20.54 -7.53 -21.51
CA ALA A 70 -20.88 -6.52 -22.51
C ALA A 70 -19.68 -6.06 -23.38
N VAL A 71 -18.49 -5.91 -22.77
CA VAL A 71 -17.27 -5.51 -23.50
C VAL A 71 -16.82 -6.60 -24.48
N GLY A 72 -16.80 -7.87 -24.06
CA GLY A 72 -16.43 -9.00 -24.90
C GLY A 72 -17.44 -9.24 -26.02
N VAL A 73 -18.74 -9.12 -25.70
CA VAL A 73 -19.84 -9.24 -26.66
C VAL A 73 -19.77 -8.13 -27.71
N ALA A 74 -19.54 -6.87 -27.31
CA ALA A 74 -19.37 -5.77 -28.24
C ALA A 74 -18.13 -5.95 -29.14
N ALA A 75 -17.04 -6.50 -28.60
CA ALA A 75 -15.84 -6.82 -29.38
C ALA A 75 -16.10 -7.92 -30.43
N LEU A 76 -16.88 -8.95 -30.09
CA LEU A 76 -17.30 -10.00 -31.03
C LEU A 76 -18.18 -9.42 -32.15
N GLU A 77 -19.15 -8.57 -31.83
CA GLU A 77 -19.98 -7.90 -32.83
C GLU A 77 -19.16 -7.02 -33.78
N ALA A 78 -18.18 -6.28 -33.24
CA ALA A 78 -17.27 -5.48 -34.04
C ALA A 78 -16.37 -6.34 -34.95
N ALA A 79 -15.92 -7.50 -34.49
CA ALA A 79 -15.12 -8.43 -35.29
C ALA A 79 -15.92 -9.04 -36.46
N PHE A 80 -17.20 -9.36 -36.25
CA PHE A 80 -18.09 -9.74 -37.35
C PHE A 80 -18.24 -8.62 -38.39
N GLN A 81 -18.34 -7.36 -37.94
CA GLN A 81 -18.41 -6.22 -38.84
C GLN A 81 -17.10 -6.02 -39.63
N ASP A 82 -15.94 -6.17 -38.99
CA ASP A 82 -14.63 -6.11 -39.64
C ASP A 82 -14.49 -7.22 -40.71
N MET A 83 -14.96 -8.44 -40.41
CA MET A 83 -14.97 -9.55 -41.36
C MET A 83 -15.87 -9.27 -42.56
N GLU A 84 -17.06 -8.69 -42.34
CA GLU A 84 -17.97 -8.29 -43.41
C GLU A 84 -17.31 -7.28 -44.36
N VAL A 85 -16.67 -6.25 -43.79
CA VAL A 85 -15.95 -5.23 -44.55
C VAL A 85 -14.80 -5.84 -45.35
N ALA A 86 -14.06 -6.79 -44.77
CA ALA A 86 -12.95 -7.47 -45.44
C ALA A 86 -13.43 -8.33 -46.62
N LEU A 87 -14.50 -9.10 -46.45
CA LEU A 87 -15.09 -9.92 -47.52
C LEU A 87 -15.67 -9.05 -48.65
N GLN A 88 -16.30 -7.93 -48.32
CA GLN A 88 -16.76 -6.95 -49.32
C GLN A 88 -15.59 -6.32 -50.07
N ALA A 89 -14.48 -6.00 -49.40
CA ALA A 89 -13.28 -5.45 -50.04
C ALA A 89 -12.64 -6.47 -51.01
N ALA A 90 -12.58 -7.75 -50.61
CA ALA A 90 -12.11 -8.83 -51.48
C ALA A 90 -12.99 -9.00 -52.73
N CYS A 91 -14.32 -8.91 -52.59
CA CYS A 91 -15.24 -8.93 -53.73
C CYS A 91 -15.01 -7.74 -54.68
N ARG A 92 -14.81 -6.53 -54.13
CA ARG A 92 -14.55 -5.32 -54.94
C ARG A 92 -13.23 -5.42 -55.71
N TYR A 93 -12.19 -5.98 -55.09
CA TYR A 93 -10.93 -6.22 -55.77
C TYR A 93 -11.09 -7.25 -56.90
N ALA A 94 -11.83 -8.35 -56.67
CA ALA A 94 -12.10 -9.33 -57.70
C ALA A 94 -12.88 -8.75 -58.90
N ASP A 95 -13.73 -7.73 -58.67
CA ASP A 95 -14.50 -7.05 -59.71
C ASP A 95 -13.68 -6.06 -60.54
N ASN A 96 -12.68 -5.44 -59.92
CA ASN A 96 -11.82 -4.45 -60.56
C ASN A 96 -10.39 -4.59 -60.00
N PRO A 97 -9.56 -5.49 -60.56
CA PRO A 97 -8.23 -5.80 -60.02
C PRO A 97 -7.26 -4.63 -60.23
N GLN A 98 -7.24 -3.69 -59.29
CA GLN A 98 -6.30 -2.57 -59.24
C GLN A 98 -5.44 -2.64 -57.98
N GLU A 99 -4.23 -2.07 -58.04
CA GLU A 99 -3.28 -2.00 -56.93
C GLU A 99 -3.91 -1.42 -55.65
N GLU A 100 -4.66 -0.33 -55.79
CA GLU A 100 -5.28 0.34 -54.64
C GLU A 100 -6.34 -0.54 -53.96
N THR A 101 -7.16 -1.22 -54.74
CA THR A 101 -8.19 -2.15 -54.23
C THR A 101 -7.58 -3.42 -53.64
N PHE A 102 -6.44 -3.87 -54.17
CA PHE A 102 -5.67 -4.99 -53.61
C PHE A 102 -5.16 -4.66 -52.21
N LEU A 103 -4.46 -3.53 -52.05
CA LEU A 103 -3.91 -3.11 -50.76
C LEU A 103 -5.00 -2.92 -49.69
N LYS A 104 -6.13 -2.31 -50.07
CA LYS A 104 -7.28 -2.13 -49.17
C LYS A 104 -7.90 -3.45 -48.73
N ALA A 105 -8.05 -4.41 -49.65
CA ALA A 105 -8.58 -5.73 -49.33
C ALA A 105 -7.62 -6.53 -48.44
N LEU A 106 -6.31 -6.42 -48.70
CA LEU A 106 -5.26 -7.04 -47.88
C LEU A 106 -5.26 -6.52 -46.44
N GLU A 107 -5.25 -5.20 -46.27
CA GLU A 107 -5.30 -4.57 -44.95
C GLU A 107 -6.57 -4.98 -44.19
N ALA A 108 -7.73 -4.97 -44.85
CA ALA A 108 -8.99 -5.37 -44.24
C ALA A 108 -9.00 -6.84 -43.82
N LEU A 109 -8.50 -7.76 -44.65
CA LEU A 109 -8.40 -9.19 -44.32
C LEU A 109 -7.43 -9.45 -43.16
N MET A 110 -6.30 -8.74 -43.12
CA MET A 110 -5.36 -8.82 -42.00
C MET A 110 -6.00 -8.33 -40.71
N LYS A 111 -6.63 -7.15 -40.74
CA LYS A 111 -7.34 -6.58 -39.59
C LYS A 111 -8.41 -7.53 -39.08
N ALA A 112 -9.26 -8.05 -39.97
CA ALA A 112 -10.35 -8.97 -39.61
C ALA A 112 -9.82 -10.27 -38.97
N GLY A 113 -8.71 -10.82 -39.49
CA GLY A 113 -8.07 -12.02 -38.93
C GLY A 113 -7.61 -11.83 -37.49
N TYR A 114 -6.91 -10.74 -37.18
CA TYR A 114 -6.48 -10.43 -35.81
C TYR A 114 -7.64 -10.02 -34.89
N SER A 115 -8.57 -9.20 -35.40
CA SER A 115 -9.75 -8.73 -34.67
C SER A 115 -10.64 -9.89 -34.21
N SER A 116 -10.85 -10.90 -35.07
CA SER A 116 -11.62 -12.11 -34.73
C SER A 116 -10.98 -12.95 -33.62
N GLN A 117 -9.65 -13.14 -33.65
CA GLN A 117 -8.96 -13.90 -32.60
C GLN A 117 -9.01 -13.13 -31.28
N LEU A 118 -8.64 -11.84 -31.31
CA LEU A 118 -8.57 -11.01 -30.11
C LEU A 118 -9.94 -10.86 -29.43
N SER A 119 -11.00 -10.66 -30.20
CA SER A 119 -12.38 -10.57 -29.66
C SER A 119 -12.85 -11.88 -29.04
N THR A 120 -12.55 -13.02 -29.67
CA THR A 120 -12.82 -14.36 -29.13
C THR A 120 -12.09 -14.56 -27.81
N ASP A 121 -10.78 -14.26 -27.76
CA ASP A 121 -9.98 -14.38 -26.55
C ASP A 121 -10.49 -13.44 -25.43
N THR A 122 -10.91 -12.22 -25.79
CA THR A 122 -11.46 -11.25 -24.84
C THR A 122 -12.76 -11.74 -24.22
N TYR A 123 -13.68 -12.26 -25.03
CA TYR A 123 -14.91 -12.85 -24.55
C TYR A 123 -14.63 -14.09 -23.68
N GLN A 124 -13.79 -15.02 -24.15
CA GLN A 124 -13.43 -16.23 -23.39
C GLN A 124 -12.75 -15.91 -22.05
N ARG A 125 -11.88 -14.90 -22.00
CA ARG A 125 -11.28 -14.46 -20.72
C ARG A 125 -12.32 -13.89 -19.77
N SER A 126 -13.26 -13.10 -20.29
CA SER A 126 -14.36 -12.56 -19.49
C SER A 126 -15.24 -13.68 -18.94
N GLU A 127 -15.59 -14.65 -19.79
CA GLU A 127 -16.28 -15.88 -19.42
C GLU A 127 -15.53 -16.65 -18.34
N LEU A 128 -14.22 -16.86 -18.48
CA LEU A 128 -13.38 -17.54 -17.49
C LEU A 128 -13.30 -16.79 -16.16
N ALA A 129 -13.22 -15.46 -16.19
CA ALA A 129 -13.23 -14.64 -14.98
C ALA A 129 -14.58 -14.62 -14.26
N HIS A 130 -15.67 -14.93 -14.96
CA HIS A 130 -17.01 -14.98 -14.36
C HIS A 130 -17.26 -16.32 -13.67
N GLY A 131 -17.64 -16.27 -12.40
CA GLY A 131 -17.94 -17.44 -11.60
C GLY A 131 -17.86 -17.16 -10.09
N PRO A 132 -18.00 -18.21 -9.26
CA PRO A 132 -18.07 -18.06 -7.80
C PRO A 132 -16.71 -17.72 -7.16
N THR A 133 -15.63 -17.81 -7.93
CA THR A 133 -14.28 -17.50 -7.46
C THR A 133 -13.63 -16.43 -8.32
N GLU A 134 -12.60 -15.83 -7.77
CA GLU A 134 -11.70 -14.91 -8.47
C GLU A 134 -10.64 -15.62 -9.33
N PHE A 135 -10.67 -16.96 -9.40
CA PHE A 135 -9.67 -17.77 -10.10
C PHE A 135 -10.27 -18.37 -11.39
N PRO A 136 -9.85 -17.89 -12.59
CA PRO A 136 -10.49 -18.28 -13.84
C PRO A 136 -10.47 -19.79 -14.13
N LEU A 137 -9.39 -20.47 -13.73
CA LEU A 137 -9.23 -21.92 -13.87
C LEU A 137 -10.28 -22.68 -13.05
N ILE A 138 -10.63 -22.18 -11.86
CA ILE A 138 -11.58 -22.83 -10.94
C ILE A 138 -13.01 -22.57 -11.41
N ASN A 139 -13.30 -21.37 -11.92
CA ASN A 139 -14.58 -21.06 -12.54
C ASN A 139 -14.85 -21.92 -13.78
N LEU A 140 -13.81 -22.26 -14.56
CA LEU A 140 -13.93 -23.24 -15.63
C LEU A 140 -14.36 -24.62 -15.10
N LEU A 141 -13.75 -25.08 -14.00
CA LEU A 141 -14.11 -26.36 -13.39
C LEU A 141 -15.52 -26.35 -12.79
N HIS A 142 -15.99 -25.24 -12.21
CA HIS A 142 -17.39 -25.10 -11.79
C HIS A 142 -18.36 -25.27 -12.96
N ARG A 143 -18.07 -24.66 -14.12
CA ARG A 143 -18.91 -24.81 -15.31
C ARG A 143 -18.86 -26.20 -15.91
N LEU A 144 -17.70 -26.84 -15.95
CA LEU A 144 -17.59 -28.24 -16.38
C LEU A 144 -18.37 -29.18 -15.44
N LYS A 145 -18.33 -28.91 -14.13
CA LYS A 145 -19.12 -29.63 -13.12
C LYS A 145 -20.62 -29.43 -13.34
N GLU A 146 -21.11 -28.19 -13.47
CA GLU A 146 -22.52 -27.88 -13.74
C GLU A 146 -22.98 -28.52 -15.07
N GLY A 147 -22.13 -28.42 -16.10
CA GLY A 147 -22.31 -29.08 -17.38
C GLY A 147 -22.46 -30.60 -17.27
N HIS A 148 -21.77 -31.22 -16.32
CA HIS A 148 -21.80 -32.66 -16.12
C HIS A 148 -23.00 -33.12 -15.27
N PHE A 149 -23.22 -32.49 -14.11
CA PHE A 149 -24.22 -32.92 -13.13
C PHE A 149 -25.62 -32.36 -13.40
N GLU A 150 -25.74 -31.14 -13.90
CA GLU A 150 -27.03 -30.45 -14.02
C GLU A 150 -27.61 -30.53 -15.42
N THR A 151 -26.80 -30.23 -16.44
CA THR A 151 -27.28 -30.19 -17.83
C THR A 151 -27.01 -31.48 -18.60
N GLY A 152 -26.03 -32.28 -18.17
CA GLY A 152 -25.58 -33.49 -18.85
C GLY A 152 -24.91 -33.24 -20.21
N LEU A 153 -24.56 -31.97 -20.51
CA LEU A 153 -23.89 -31.56 -21.74
C LEU A 153 -22.39 -31.89 -21.75
N VAL A 154 -21.79 -32.04 -20.56
CA VAL A 154 -20.37 -32.37 -20.40
C VAL A 154 -20.22 -33.85 -20.04
N SER A 155 -19.48 -34.59 -20.87
CA SER A 155 -19.22 -36.00 -20.58
C SER A 155 -18.22 -36.15 -19.41
N ARG A 156 -18.23 -37.31 -18.74
CA ARG A 156 -17.23 -37.58 -17.70
C ARG A 156 -15.79 -37.46 -18.22
N VAL A 157 -15.56 -37.89 -19.46
CA VAL A 157 -14.24 -37.82 -20.11
C VAL A 157 -13.79 -36.36 -20.27
N ASP A 158 -14.70 -35.46 -20.66
CA ASP A 158 -14.40 -34.05 -20.84
C ASP A 158 -14.15 -33.34 -19.50
N LEU A 159 -14.93 -33.68 -18.47
CA LEU A 159 -14.71 -33.20 -17.10
C LEU A 159 -13.34 -33.63 -16.56
N ASP A 160 -13.01 -34.92 -16.66
CA ASP A 160 -11.72 -35.46 -16.23
C ASP A 160 -10.55 -34.83 -17.00
N ALA A 161 -10.72 -34.60 -18.31
CA ALA A 161 -9.73 -33.92 -19.14
C ALA A 161 -9.53 -32.45 -18.72
N GLY A 162 -10.61 -31.76 -18.35
CA GLY A 162 -10.55 -30.40 -17.81
C GLY A 162 -9.80 -30.32 -16.48
N ILE A 163 -10.10 -31.25 -15.55
CA ILE A 163 -9.42 -31.36 -14.26
C ILE A 163 -7.93 -31.63 -14.44
N GLU A 164 -7.56 -32.62 -15.26
CA GLU A 164 -6.15 -32.96 -15.51
C GLU A 164 -5.44 -31.87 -16.33
N GLY A 165 -6.15 -31.14 -17.20
CA GLY A 165 -5.64 -29.95 -17.87
C GLY A 165 -5.25 -28.86 -16.86
N ALA A 166 -6.17 -28.52 -15.95
CA ALA A 166 -5.95 -27.55 -14.88
C ALA A 166 -4.75 -27.94 -13.99
N ARG A 167 -4.68 -29.21 -13.59
CA ARG A 167 -3.57 -29.74 -12.80
C ARG A 167 -2.23 -29.65 -13.53
N ARG A 168 -2.16 -30.05 -14.81
CA ARG A 168 -0.93 -29.96 -15.61
C ARG A 168 -0.46 -28.53 -15.80
N MET A 169 -1.37 -27.58 -16.04
CA MET A 169 -1.02 -26.15 -16.13
C MET A 169 -0.41 -25.64 -14.83
N THR A 170 -0.99 -26.02 -13.69
CA THR A 170 -0.49 -25.65 -12.35
C THR A 170 0.92 -26.20 -12.10
N LEU A 171 1.17 -27.46 -12.46
CA LEU A 171 2.50 -28.07 -12.34
C LEU A 171 3.52 -27.47 -13.31
N ALA A 172 3.11 -27.15 -14.53
CA ALA A 172 3.98 -26.51 -15.52
C ALA A 172 4.45 -25.12 -15.02
N ALA A 173 3.56 -24.33 -14.41
CA ALA A 173 3.93 -23.05 -13.79
C ALA A 173 4.95 -23.22 -12.65
N ALA A 174 4.80 -24.25 -11.81
CA ALA A 174 5.78 -24.56 -10.76
C ALA A 174 7.16 -24.89 -11.33
N GLU A 175 7.21 -25.69 -12.42
CA GLU A 175 8.46 -26.09 -13.06
C GLU A 175 9.13 -24.91 -13.79
N GLU A 176 8.35 -24.02 -14.41
CA GLU A 176 8.87 -22.79 -15.02
C GLU A 176 9.59 -21.93 -13.96
N ILE A 177 8.96 -21.71 -12.81
CA ILE A 177 9.56 -20.96 -11.70
C ILE A 177 10.81 -21.66 -11.17
N ARG A 178 10.76 -22.99 -11.01
CA ARG A 178 11.91 -23.81 -10.58
C ARG A 178 13.11 -23.69 -11.53
N SER A 179 12.85 -23.60 -12.82
CA SER A 179 13.91 -23.45 -13.84
C SER A 179 14.57 -22.05 -13.83
N SER A 180 13.95 -21.07 -13.16
CA SER A 180 14.45 -19.69 -13.11
C SER A 180 15.48 -19.48 -11.99
N GLN A 181 16.66 -18.97 -12.33
CA GLN A 181 17.67 -18.56 -11.33
C GLN A 181 17.54 -17.07 -10.95
N PRO A 182 18.04 -16.65 -9.76
CA PRO A 182 18.53 -17.47 -8.65
C PRO A 182 17.41 -18.12 -7.84
N GLU A 183 17.72 -19.17 -7.06
CA GLU A 183 16.78 -19.76 -6.08
C GLU A 183 16.69 -18.88 -4.83
N THR A 184 15.46 -18.59 -4.38
CA THR A 184 15.16 -17.83 -3.15
C THR A 184 14.10 -18.56 -2.33
N ASP A 185 14.03 -18.28 -1.02
CA ASP A 185 13.02 -18.87 -0.13
C ASP A 185 11.60 -18.57 -0.60
N GLN A 186 11.36 -17.36 -1.13
CA GLN A 186 10.07 -16.93 -1.67
C GLN A 186 9.70 -17.67 -2.95
N LYS A 187 10.67 -17.93 -3.85
CA LYS A 187 10.44 -18.81 -5.00
C LYS A 187 10.08 -20.22 -4.56
N MET A 188 10.78 -20.76 -3.57
CA MET A 188 10.47 -22.08 -3.02
C MET A 188 9.09 -22.13 -2.37
N ALA A 189 8.67 -21.05 -1.70
CA ALA A 189 7.32 -20.93 -1.15
C ALA A 189 6.25 -20.91 -2.26
N LEU A 190 6.49 -20.18 -3.35
CA LEU A 190 5.59 -20.14 -4.50
C LEU A 190 5.50 -21.50 -5.22
N ILE A 191 6.62 -22.20 -5.40
CA ILE A 191 6.64 -23.56 -5.95
C ILE A 191 5.78 -24.50 -5.09
N ARG A 192 5.96 -24.47 -3.76
CA ARG A 192 5.14 -25.28 -2.84
C ARG A 192 3.65 -24.94 -2.91
N ALA A 193 3.31 -23.65 -3.08
CA ALA A 193 1.93 -23.23 -3.24
C ALA A 193 1.29 -23.80 -4.52
N TYR A 194 2.01 -23.77 -5.65
CA TYR A 194 1.55 -24.39 -6.89
C TYR A 194 1.43 -25.92 -6.77
N GLU A 195 2.40 -26.58 -6.13
CA GLU A 195 2.37 -28.03 -5.88
C GLU A 195 1.16 -28.44 -5.03
N ASN A 196 0.88 -27.69 -3.96
CA ASN A 196 -0.30 -27.89 -3.12
C ASN A 196 -1.61 -27.69 -3.92
N MET A 197 -1.70 -26.64 -4.73
CA MET A 197 -2.87 -26.42 -5.60
C MET A 197 -3.05 -27.58 -6.60
N ALA A 198 -1.97 -28.10 -7.18
CA ALA A 198 -2.02 -29.25 -8.08
C ALA A 198 -2.46 -30.55 -7.38
N GLU A 199 -2.07 -30.74 -6.12
CA GLU A 199 -2.54 -31.86 -5.29
C GLU A 199 -4.05 -31.76 -5.01
N VAL A 200 -4.55 -30.56 -4.68
CA VAL A 200 -5.99 -30.32 -4.48
C VAL A 200 -6.77 -30.57 -5.77
N LEU A 201 -6.29 -30.07 -6.90
CA LEU A 201 -6.90 -30.32 -8.22
C LEU A 201 -6.94 -31.82 -8.56
N GLY A 202 -5.92 -32.59 -8.16
CA GLY A 202 -5.91 -34.05 -8.34
C GLY A 202 -7.03 -34.78 -7.59
N ARG A 203 -7.46 -34.24 -6.44
CA ARG A 203 -8.56 -34.80 -5.64
C ARG A 203 -9.94 -34.51 -6.23
N VAL A 204 -10.07 -33.53 -7.14
CA VAL A 204 -11.35 -33.20 -7.79
C VAL A 204 -11.86 -34.41 -8.57
N ALA A 205 -10.98 -35.12 -9.30
CA ALA A 205 -11.35 -36.31 -10.08
C ALA A 205 -11.96 -37.42 -9.21
N GLU A 206 -11.39 -37.66 -8.01
CA GLU A 206 -11.92 -38.62 -7.05
C GLU A 206 -13.25 -38.15 -6.42
N ALA A 207 -13.45 -36.84 -6.31
CA ALA A 207 -14.67 -36.25 -5.78
C ALA A 207 -15.85 -36.40 -6.76
N VAL A 208 -15.60 -36.42 -8.08
CA VAL A 208 -16.65 -36.62 -9.09
C VAL A 208 -17.43 -37.93 -8.84
N ASP A 209 -16.74 -39.00 -8.42
CA ASP A 209 -17.38 -40.29 -8.12
C ASP A 209 -18.26 -40.26 -6.86
N LYS A 210 -18.07 -39.25 -6.00
CA LYS A 210 -18.81 -39.06 -4.74
C LYS A 210 -20.00 -38.12 -4.93
N GLY A 211 -20.13 -37.47 -6.08
CA GLY A 211 -21.25 -36.60 -6.44
C GLY A 211 -20.91 -35.11 -6.36
N GLN A 212 -21.87 -34.28 -6.79
CA GLN A 212 -21.71 -32.84 -6.97
C GLN A 212 -21.24 -32.10 -5.71
N GLU A 213 -21.82 -32.40 -4.54
CA GLU A 213 -21.46 -31.73 -3.27
C GLU A 213 -19.98 -31.96 -2.91
N ALA A 214 -19.47 -33.18 -3.11
CA ALA A 214 -18.06 -33.49 -2.87
C ALA A 214 -17.13 -32.74 -3.83
N VAL A 215 -17.55 -32.54 -5.09
CA VAL A 215 -16.79 -31.72 -6.05
C VAL A 215 -16.76 -30.26 -5.60
N ASP A 216 -17.89 -29.72 -5.15
CA ASP A 216 -17.98 -28.33 -4.68
C ASP A 216 -17.07 -28.08 -3.47
N GLU A 217 -17.00 -29.02 -2.51
CA GLU A 217 -16.06 -28.94 -1.38
C GLU A 217 -14.59 -28.86 -1.83
N VAL A 218 -14.19 -29.74 -2.77
CA VAL A 218 -12.80 -29.75 -3.26
C VAL A 218 -12.50 -28.52 -4.14
N LEU A 219 -13.46 -28.01 -4.90
CA LEU A 219 -13.28 -26.77 -5.67
C LEU A 219 -13.14 -25.55 -4.74
N GLN A 220 -13.85 -25.52 -3.62
CA GLN A 220 -13.66 -24.49 -2.59
C GLN A 220 -12.25 -24.58 -1.97
N GLU A 221 -11.76 -25.79 -1.70
CA GLU A 221 -10.38 -26.01 -1.25
C GLU A 221 -9.34 -25.58 -2.29
N ALA A 222 -9.62 -25.84 -3.58
CA ALA A 222 -8.77 -25.39 -4.68
C ALA A 222 -8.73 -23.86 -4.74
N ALA A 223 -9.84 -23.18 -4.45
CA ALA A 223 -9.90 -21.71 -4.41
C ALA A 223 -9.07 -21.15 -3.26
N MET A 224 -9.14 -21.75 -2.06
CA MET A 224 -8.27 -21.38 -0.94
C MET A 224 -6.79 -21.61 -1.28
N SER A 225 -6.47 -22.69 -1.99
CA SER A 225 -5.09 -22.98 -2.42
C SER A 225 -4.61 -21.99 -3.48
N GLY A 226 -5.49 -21.57 -4.40
CA GLY A 226 -5.23 -20.48 -5.35
C GLY A 226 -4.92 -19.15 -4.67
N ALA A 227 -5.60 -18.83 -3.56
CA ALA A 227 -5.28 -17.66 -2.75
C ALA A 227 -3.87 -17.76 -2.14
N GLY A 228 -3.46 -18.95 -1.70
CA GLY A 228 -2.09 -19.22 -1.24
C GLY A 228 -1.04 -19.00 -2.34
N VAL A 229 -1.32 -19.44 -3.57
CA VAL A 229 -0.46 -19.17 -4.75
C VAL A 229 -0.32 -17.67 -4.99
N ARG A 230 -1.44 -16.92 -4.95
CA ARG A 230 -1.42 -15.47 -5.14
C ARG A 230 -0.60 -14.76 -4.06
N ALA A 231 -0.81 -15.09 -2.78
CA ALA A 231 -0.07 -14.49 -1.68
C ALA A 231 1.44 -14.77 -1.80
N ALA A 232 1.82 -16.00 -2.19
CA ALA A 232 3.22 -16.33 -2.43
C ALA A 232 3.81 -15.58 -3.64
N MET A 233 3.02 -15.38 -4.70
CA MET A 233 3.41 -14.58 -5.86
C MET A 233 3.60 -13.10 -5.48
N GLU A 234 2.68 -12.52 -4.71
CA GLU A 234 2.80 -11.16 -4.20
C GLU A 234 4.03 -10.98 -3.33
N ALA A 235 4.33 -11.94 -2.44
CA ALA A 235 5.54 -11.93 -1.62
C ALA A 235 6.83 -12.01 -2.47
N LEU A 236 6.83 -12.85 -3.50
CA LEU A 236 7.95 -12.92 -4.45
C LEU A 236 8.12 -11.61 -5.22
N VAL A 237 7.04 -11.06 -5.78
CA VAL A 237 7.07 -9.78 -6.50
C VAL A 237 7.53 -8.65 -5.58
N PHE A 238 7.08 -8.64 -4.32
CA PHE A 238 7.52 -7.66 -3.33
C PHE A 238 9.02 -7.79 -3.06
N GLN A 239 9.53 -8.99 -2.80
CA GLN A 239 10.97 -9.22 -2.61
C GLN A 239 11.76 -8.82 -3.86
N ASP A 240 11.34 -9.26 -5.04
CA ASP A 240 12.01 -8.94 -6.31
C ASP A 240 11.92 -7.45 -6.63
N SER A 241 10.96 -6.71 -6.10
CA SER A 241 10.84 -5.25 -6.28
C SER A 241 11.63 -4.46 -5.23
N THR A 242 11.82 -5.02 -4.03
CA THR A 242 12.44 -4.32 -2.88
C THR A 242 13.82 -4.85 -2.49
N ALA A 243 14.30 -5.92 -3.12
CA ALA A 243 15.68 -6.36 -2.99
C ALA A 243 16.63 -5.32 -3.59
N GLY A 244 17.78 -5.10 -2.98
CA GLY A 244 18.71 -4.11 -3.47
C GLY A 244 19.92 -3.92 -2.55
N PRO A 245 20.71 -2.87 -2.78
CA PRO A 245 21.97 -2.66 -2.09
C PRO A 245 21.83 -2.13 -0.66
N THR A 246 20.60 -1.85 -0.20
CA THR A 246 20.36 -1.28 1.13
C THR A 246 19.49 -2.19 2.00
N ARG A 247 19.55 -2.02 3.32
CA ARG A 247 18.64 -2.65 4.29
C ARG A 247 17.21 -2.09 4.25
N MET A 248 16.98 -0.98 3.55
CA MET A 248 15.66 -0.35 3.42
C MET A 248 14.95 -0.77 2.14
N ALA A 249 13.89 -1.57 2.27
CA ALA A 249 13.06 -2.08 1.17
C ALA A 249 12.54 -0.96 0.24
N HIS A 250 12.01 0.13 0.82
CA HIS A 250 11.46 1.26 0.05
C HIS A 250 12.54 2.04 -0.72
N ALA A 251 13.75 2.17 -0.16
CA ALA A 251 14.87 2.80 -0.85
C ALA A 251 15.33 1.95 -2.06
N ASN A 252 15.39 0.63 -1.90
CA ASN A 252 15.73 -0.30 -2.98
C ASN A 252 14.72 -0.25 -4.13
N LEU A 253 13.43 -0.11 -3.84
CA LEU A 253 12.39 0.06 -4.86
C LEU A 253 12.64 1.31 -5.72
N VAL A 254 12.89 2.46 -5.08
CA VAL A 254 13.21 3.71 -5.78
C VAL A 254 14.49 3.58 -6.62
N LEU A 255 15.53 2.92 -6.08
CA LEU A 255 16.77 2.66 -6.79
C LEU A 255 16.54 1.81 -8.05
N LYS A 256 15.68 0.79 -7.97
CA LYS A 256 15.28 -0.03 -9.13
C LYS A 256 14.47 0.74 -10.15
N MET A 257 13.52 1.57 -9.71
CA MET A 257 12.76 2.45 -10.61
C MET A 257 13.71 3.41 -11.35
N ALA A 258 14.69 3.97 -10.66
CA ALA A 258 15.69 4.85 -11.26
C ALA A 258 16.56 4.12 -12.28
N GLU A 259 16.97 2.88 -12.00
CA GLU A 259 17.72 2.04 -12.92
C GLU A 259 16.91 1.67 -14.17
N LEU A 260 15.64 1.28 -13.99
CA LEU A 260 14.72 1.01 -15.10
C LEU A 260 14.52 2.23 -15.97
N HIS A 261 14.34 3.42 -15.37
CA HIS A 261 14.24 4.68 -16.12
C HIS A 261 15.52 4.95 -16.93
N ARG A 262 16.70 4.81 -16.31
CA ARG A 262 17.99 4.98 -16.99
C ARG A 262 18.15 4.04 -18.18
N SER A 263 17.63 2.81 -18.09
CA SER A 263 17.67 1.83 -19.17
C SER A 263 16.59 2.04 -20.26
N GLY A 264 15.71 3.03 -20.10
CA GLY A 264 14.60 3.33 -21.02
C GLY A 264 13.34 2.48 -20.80
N GLY A 265 13.32 1.65 -19.75
CA GLY A 265 12.18 0.77 -19.42
C GLY A 265 11.07 1.43 -18.61
N LEU A 266 11.27 2.65 -18.10
CA LEU A 266 10.31 3.35 -17.25
C LEU A 266 10.24 4.85 -17.61
N PRO A 267 9.05 5.46 -17.82
CA PRO A 267 8.92 6.88 -18.11
C PRO A 267 9.36 7.79 -16.95
N ALA A 268 9.91 8.97 -17.27
CA ALA A 268 10.36 9.96 -16.27
C ALA A 268 9.26 10.34 -15.26
N GLU A 269 8.02 10.51 -15.73
CA GLU A 269 6.86 10.84 -14.89
C GLU A 269 6.56 9.75 -13.84
N THR A 270 6.80 8.48 -14.20
CA THR A 270 6.59 7.35 -13.28
C THR A 270 7.67 7.34 -12.20
N LEU A 271 8.92 7.62 -12.55
CA LEU A 271 10.00 7.77 -11.58
C LEU A 271 9.76 8.96 -10.65
N ALA A 272 9.35 10.11 -11.19
CA ALA A 272 9.05 11.31 -10.42
C ALA A 272 7.98 11.05 -9.35
N ARG A 273 6.88 10.35 -9.71
CA ARG A 273 5.84 9.96 -8.76
C ARG A 273 6.36 9.00 -7.68
N GLY A 274 7.20 8.03 -8.07
CA GLY A 274 7.82 7.12 -7.10
C GLY A 274 8.69 7.83 -6.07
N LEU A 275 9.51 8.80 -6.53
CA LEU A 275 10.34 9.64 -5.68
C LEU A 275 9.50 10.52 -4.74
N GLU A 276 8.39 11.07 -5.22
CA GLU A 276 7.47 11.88 -4.42
C GLU A 276 6.79 11.05 -3.31
N VAL A 277 6.29 9.85 -3.64
CA VAL A 277 5.71 8.93 -2.64
C VAL A 277 6.73 8.58 -1.56
N PHE A 278 7.97 8.26 -1.97
CA PHE A 278 9.04 7.97 -1.03
C PHE A 278 9.39 9.20 -0.18
N ARG A 279 9.45 10.41 -0.76
CA ARG A 279 9.69 11.67 -0.04
C ARG A 279 8.66 11.90 1.06
N ASN A 280 7.38 11.70 0.75
CA ASN A 280 6.29 11.87 1.72
C ASN A 280 6.38 10.84 2.84
N SER A 281 6.63 9.57 2.49
CA SER A 281 6.85 8.51 3.49
C SER A 281 8.01 8.83 4.45
N GLN A 282 9.12 9.38 3.96
CA GLN A 282 10.24 9.77 4.83
C GLN A 282 9.89 10.97 5.73
N LYS A 283 9.08 11.91 5.24
CA LYS A 283 8.62 13.07 6.02
C LYS A 283 7.71 12.63 7.16
N ASP A 284 6.76 11.75 6.87
CA ASP A 284 5.81 11.24 7.85
C ASP A 284 6.53 10.42 8.93
N LEU A 285 7.46 9.54 8.52
CA LEU A 285 8.26 8.74 9.45
C LEU A 285 9.11 9.60 10.40
N LEU A 286 9.74 10.67 9.90
CA LEU A 286 10.50 11.57 10.78
C LEU A 286 9.57 12.26 11.79
N ALA A 287 8.40 12.75 11.34
CA ALA A 287 7.45 13.40 12.23
C ALA A 287 6.97 12.45 13.35
N GLU A 288 6.73 11.18 13.03
CA GLU A 288 6.40 10.14 14.00
C GLU A 288 7.53 9.91 15.01
N ILE A 289 8.78 9.78 14.54
CA ILE A 289 9.95 9.58 15.42
C ILE A 289 10.17 10.81 16.32
N GLU A 290 10.01 12.03 15.79
CA GLU A 290 10.14 13.25 16.58
C GLU A 290 9.04 13.39 17.63
N ALA A 291 7.81 12.99 17.31
CA ALA A 291 6.72 12.93 18.28
C ALA A 291 7.07 11.95 19.41
N LEU A 292 7.53 10.74 19.08
CA LEU A 292 7.95 9.72 20.05
C LEU A 292 9.13 10.16 20.91
N ALA A 293 10.13 10.79 20.32
CA ALA A 293 11.31 11.25 21.07
C ALA A 293 11.03 12.49 21.92
N SER A 294 9.96 13.23 21.64
CA SER A 294 9.52 14.35 22.47
C SER A 294 8.83 13.90 23.77
N ILE A 295 8.53 12.60 23.90
CA ILE A 295 8.03 12.01 25.14
C ILE A 295 9.22 11.90 26.13
N PRO A 296 9.15 12.55 27.31
CA PRO A 296 10.26 12.50 28.27
C PRO A 296 10.49 11.07 28.74
N SER A 297 11.61 10.44 28.37
CA SER A 297 11.97 9.09 28.83
C SER A 297 13.14 9.16 29.83
N ASP A 298 13.25 8.17 30.72
CA ASP A 298 14.40 8.05 31.64
C ASP A 298 15.71 7.67 30.91
N SER A 299 15.69 7.57 29.57
CA SER A 299 16.80 7.15 28.72
C SER A 299 17.38 8.32 27.92
N ASP A 300 18.53 8.84 28.38
CA ASP A 300 19.36 9.79 27.61
C ASP A 300 19.73 9.25 26.22
N GLY A 301 19.66 7.93 26.02
CA GLY A 301 19.96 7.27 24.75
C GLY A 301 19.03 7.67 23.61
N VAL A 302 17.72 7.88 23.89
CA VAL A 302 16.75 8.30 22.86
C VAL A 302 17.09 9.71 22.37
N ALA A 303 17.33 10.65 23.29
CA ALA A 303 17.70 12.02 22.96
C ALA A 303 19.04 12.10 22.19
N GLN A 304 20.04 11.30 22.58
CA GLN A 304 21.31 11.22 21.87
C GLN A 304 21.17 10.63 20.46
N GLN A 305 20.24 9.71 20.26
CA GLN A 305 20.02 9.04 18.98
C GLN A 305 19.22 9.88 17.97
N MET A 306 18.52 10.92 18.43
CA MET A 306 17.75 11.81 17.55
C MET A 306 18.61 12.63 16.59
N GLU A 307 19.79 13.07 17.02
CA GLU A 307 20.66 13.91 16.18
C GLU A 307 21.21 13.13 14.95
N PRO A 308 21.78 11.92 15.10
CA PRO A 308 22.10 11.06 13.97
C PRO A 308 20.90 10.76 13.07
N THR A 309 19.72 10.56 13.67
CA THR A 309 18.50 10.24 12.94
C THR A 309 18.07 11.40 12.03
N ARG A 310 18.02 12.64 12.55
CA ARG A 310 17.74 13.84 11.76
C ARG A 310 18.75 14.04 10.64
N ALA A 311 20.04 13.78 10.90
CA ALA A 311 21.08 13.85 9.89
C ALA A 311 20.87 12.82 8.76
N ALA A 312 20.44 11.59 9.09
CA ALA A 312 20.13 10.55 8.10
C ALA A 312 18.93 10.92 7.21
N PHE A 313 17.86 11.50 7.78
CA PHE A 313 16.74 12.03 6.99
C PHE A 313 17.16 13.22 6.11
N LYS A 314 18.04 14.09 6.62
CA LYS A 314 18.62 15.17 5.82
C LYS A 314 19.37 14.65 4.60
N ALA A 315 20.19 13.63 4.77
CA ALA A 315 20.89 12.99 3.66
C ALA A 315 19.92 12.37 2.63
N HIS A 316 18.76 11.86 3.06
CA HIS A 316 17.72 11.39 2.14
C HIS A 316 17.17 12.52 1.26
N TRP A 317 16.82 13.68 1.83
CA TRP A 317 16.31 14.79 1.02
C TRP A 317 17.36 15.34 0.04
N GLU A 318 18.64 15.38 0.44
CA GLU A 318 19.74 15.75 -0.44
C GLU A 318 19.90 14.75 -1.61
N ALA A 319 19.75 13.45 -1.34
CA ALA A 319 19.76 12.42 -2.38
C ALA A 319 18.58 12.54 -3.35
N LEU A 320 17.37 12.83 -2.83
CA LEU A 320 16.19 13.05 -3.67
C LEU A 320 16.30 14.30 -4.54
N ALA A 321 16.91 15.38 -4.03
CA ALA A 321 17.18 16.58 -4.82
C ALA A 321 18.18 16.33 -5.97
N LEU A 322 19.09 15.35 -5.84
CA LEU A 322 19.94 14.91 -6.94
C LEU A 322 19.14 14.14 -8.00
N PHE A 323 18.17 13.31 -7.58
CA PHE A 323 17.25 12.65 -8.52
C PHE A 323 16.32 13.62 -9.25
N ASP A 324 15.85 14.68 -8.58
CA ASP A 324 15.05 15.74 -9.22
C ASP A 324 15.85 16.42 -10.35
N ARG A 325 17.12 16.77 -10.09
CA ARG A 325 18.03 17.33 -11.13
C ARG A 325 18.28 16.36 -12.27
N TYR A 326 18.46 15.08 -11.96
CA TYR A 326 18.58 14.03 -12.96
C TYR A 326 17.36 14.00 -13.90
N LEU A 327 16.15 14.05 -13.35
CA LEU A 327 14.90 14.09 -14.12
C LEU A 327 14.69 15.40 -14.91
N GLN A 328 15.29 16.50 -14.47
CA GLN A 328 15.25 17.81 -15.15
C GLN A 328 16.25 17.93 -16.31
N GLY A 329 17.02 16.87 -16.59
CA GLY A 329 17.95 16.83 -17.74
C GLY A 329 19.43 16.94 -17.39
N GLU A 330 19.82 16.69 -16.13
CA GLU A 330 21.22 16.55 -15.71
C GLU A 330 21.59 15.05 -15.52
N PRO A 331 21.80 14.27 -16.61
CA PRO A 331 22.04 12.83 -16.55
C PRO A 331 23.24 12.43 -15.68
N GLU A 332 24.25 13.29 -15.57
CA GLU A 332 25.44 13.11 -14.74
C GLU A 332 25.15 13.02 -13.24
N GLN A 333 23.98 13.50 -12.78
CA GLN A 333 23.59 13.43 -11.37
C GLN A 333 23.16 12.02 -10.95
N TYR A 334 22.84 11.12 -11.89
CA TYR A 334 22.31 9.80 -11.59
C TYR A 334 23.19 9.00 -10.60
N ASP A 335 24.49 8.86 -10.90
CA ASP A 335 25.39 8.05 -10.07
C ASP A 335 25.60 8.68 -8.68
N SER A 336 25.62 10.01 -8.62
CA SER A 336 25.69 10.77 -7.36
C SER A 336 24.40 10.59 -6.53
N ALA A 337 23.23 10.70 -7.16
CA ALA A 337 21.92 10.50 -6.54
C ALA A 337 21.79 9.09 -5.96
N ARG A 338 22.14 8.08 -6.79
CA ARG A 338 22.13 6.67 -6.42
C ARG A 338 23.04 6.39 -5.23
N LYS A 339 24.29 6.89 -5.26
CA LYS A 339 25.25 6.70 -4.17
C LYS A 339 24.81 7.40 -2.88
N ALA A 340 24.28 8.62 -3.00
CA ALA A 340 23.77 9.39 -1.86
C ALA A 340 22.58 8.68 -1.20
N LEU A 341 21.63 8.17 -1.99
CA LEU A 341 20.47 7.47 -1.45
C LEU A 341 20.86 6.16 -0.76
N ILE A 342 21.80 5.40 -1.33
CA ILE A 342 22.34 4.18 -0.68
C ILE A 342 22.96 4.52 0.68
N SER A 343 23.80 5.55 0.72
CA SER A 343 24.48 5.97 1.96
C SER A 343 23.48 6.48 3.01
N ALA A 344 22.46 7.24 2.59
CA ALA A 344 21.45 7.76 3.48
C ALA A 344 20.58 6.64 4.06
N ALA A 345 20.17 5.68 3.22
CA ALA A 345 19.37 4.53 3.62
C ALA A 345 20.10 3.65 4.63
N GLU A 346 21.39 3.38 4.43
CA GLU A 346 22.20 2.63 5.39
C GLU A 346 22.37 3.38 6.72
N ALA A 347 22.59 4.69 6.68
CA ALA A 347 22.68 5.50 7.91
C ALA A 347 21.37 5.49 8.71
N LEU A 348 20.21 5.49 8.04
CA LEU A 348 18.92 5.42 8.70
C LEU A 348 18.66 4.01 9.26
N ALA A 349 19.07 2.95 8.55
CA ALA A 349 19.03 1.58 9.07
C ALA A 349 19.92 1.42 10.33
N ASP A 350 21.11 2.02 10.36
CA ASP A 350 21.96 2.05 11.56
C ASP A 350 21.27 2.77 12.73
N CYS A 351 20.52 3.83 12.45
CA CYS A 351 19.74 4.55 13.46
C CYS A 351 18.59 3.68 14.00
N GLN A 352 17.92 2.93 13.15
CA GLN A 352 16.88 1.98 13.56
C GLN A 352 17.45 0.91 14.50
N GLU A 353 18.56 0.27 14.13
CA GLU A 353 19.22 -0.73 15.00
C GLU A 353 19.72 -0.12 16.32
N ALA A 354 20.07 1.16 16.34
CA ALA A 354 20.42 1.87 17.57
C ALA A 354 19.19 2.07 18.47
N PHE A 355 18.04 2.48 17.90
CA PHE A 355 16.78 2.57 18.66
C PHE A 355 16.34 1.21 19.20
N GLU A 356 16.43 0.14 18.41
CA GLU A 356 16.13 -1.22 18.84
C GLU A 356 17.02 -1.63 20.02
N ARG A 357 18.34 -1.36 19.95
CA ARG A 357 19.28 -1.59 21.06
C ARG A 357 18.95 -0.76 22.29
N ILE A 358 18.55 0.51 22.13
CA ILE A 358 18.11 1.36 23.25
C ILE A 358 16.87 0.75 23.91
N GLY A 359 15.90 0.30 23.13
CA GLY A 359 14.70 -0.40 23.62
C GLY A 359 15.04 -1.69 24.37
N GLU A 360 15.94 -2.53 23.83
CA GLU A 360 16.41 -3.75 24.49
C GLU A 360 17.17 -3.46 25.81
N MET A 361 17.84 -2.31 25.91
CA MET A 361 18.63 -1.92 27.07
C MET A 361 17.81 -1.19 28.15
N ALA A 362 16.73 -0.51 27.77
CA ALA A 362 15.85 0.23 28.69
C ALA A 362 15.27 -0.68 29.77
N ASN A 363 14.98 -1.94 29.43
CA ASN A 363 14.37 -2.91 30.35
C ASN A 363 15.37 -3.74 31.17
N LYS A 364 16.69 -3.46 31.12
CA LYS A 364 17.72 -4.32 31.76
C LYS A 364 18.41 -3.68 32.97
N VAL A 365 18.48 -4.44 34.07
CA VAL A 365 19.08 -4.04 35.35
C VAL A 365 20.62 -4.15 35.29
N PRO A 366 21.36 -3.04 35.53
CA PRO A 366 22.82 -3.08 35.56
C PRO A 366 23.33 -3.75 36.83
N CYS A 367 24.31 -4.64 36.69
CA CYS A 367 25.05 -5.17 37.82
C CYS A 367 26.03 -4.12 38.35
N VAL A 368 25.85 -3.69 39.60
CA VAL A 368 26.74 -2.72 40.27
C VAL A 368 28.20 -3.19 40.41
N ARG A 369 28.47 -4.48 40.27
CA ARG A 369 29.81 -5.06 40.46
C ARG A 369 30.61 -5.16 39.16
N CYS A 370 29.97 -5.50 38.05
CA CYS A 370 30.66 -5.75 36.78
C CYS A 370 30.06 -5.01 35.57
N GLY A 371 29.01 -4.20 35.78
CA GLY A 371 28.35 -3.42 34.73
C GLY A 371 27.48 -4.23 33.77
N THR A 372 27.46 -5.56 33.85
CA THR A 372 26.64 -6.41 32.99
C THR A 372 25.15 -6.13 33.20
N ARG A 373 24.40 -5.93 32.11
CA ARG A 373 22.95 -5.71 32.08
C ARG A 373 22.21 -7.05 32.11
N ASN A 374 21.22 -7.19 33.00
CA ASN A 374 20.53 -8.45 33.26
C ASN A 374 19.02 -8.25 33.17
N GLU A 375 18.29 -9.33 32.84
CA GLU A 375 16.83 -9.33 32.87
C GLU A 375 16.28 -8.97 34.26
N PRO A 376 15.17 -8.22 34.37
CA PRO A 376 14.55 -7.85 35.64
C PRO A 376 14.21 -9.05 36.53
N ALA A 377 13.91 -10.20 35.92
CA ALA A 377 13.61 -11.46 36.63
C ALA A 377 14.85 -12.09 37.30
N ASN A 378 16.06 -11.74 36.88
CA ASN A 378 17.28 -12.33 37.42
C ASN A 378 17.62 -11.72 38.79
N ARG A 379 17.75 -12.59 39.81
CA ARG A 379 18.18 -12.17 41.17
C ARG A 379 19.69 -12.01 41.30
N SER A 380 20.45 -12.59 40.39
CA SER A 380 21.92 -12.57 40.36
C SER A 380 22.41 -12.28 38.96
N CYS A 381 23.53 -11.56 38.87
CA CYS A 381 24.15 -11.22 37.61
C CYS A 381 24.59 -12.49 36.88
N SER A 382 24.18 -12.62 35.62
CA SER A 382 24.52 -13.76 34.75
C SER A 382 26.02 -13.89 34.48
N ASN A 383 26.79 -12.81 34.63
CA ASN A 383 28.22 -12.79 34.34
C ASN A 383 29.10 -12.96 35.58
N CYS A 384 28.85 -12.22 36.66
CA CYS A 384 29.72 -12.25 37.86
C CYS A 384 29.08 -12.90 39.10
N GLY A 385 27.83 -13.37 39.01
CA GLY A 385 27.09 -14.00 40.10
C GLY A 385 26.71 -13.06 41.25
N ALA A 386 27.00 -11.76 41.15
CA ALA A 386 26.64 -10.79 42.18
C ALA A 386 25.13 -10.60 42.26
N GLN A 387 24.59 -10.49 43.46
CA GLN A 387 23.17 -10.25 43.67
C GLN A 387 22.77 -8.89 43.09
N LEU A 388 21.75 -8.89 42.25
CA LEU A 388 21.24 -7.68 41.60
C LEU A 388 20.36 -6.93 42.59
N LEU A 389 20.53 -5.61 42.67
CA LEU A 389 19.64 -4.75 43.43
C LEU A 389 18.31 -4.71 42.67
N MET A 390 17.41 -5.63 42.98
CA MET A 390 16.03 -5.52 42.56
C MET A 390 15.49 -4.22 43.20
N GLN A 391 14.87 -3.35 42.39
CA GLN A 391 14.05 -2.26 42.92
C GLN A 391 12.80 -2.88 43.56
N THR A 392 12.96 -3.48 44.73
CA THR A 392 11.84 -3.87 45.59
C THR A 392 11.44 -2.67 46.42
N GLY A 393 10.29 -2.10 46.08
CA GLY A 393 9.55 -1.19 46.95
C GLY A 393 9.81 0.29 46.70
N MET A 394 8.72 1.03 46.56
CA MET A 394 8.64 2.48 46.59
C MET A 394 9.64 3.15 47.55
N GLY A 395 10.26 4.25 47.09
CA GLY A 395 10.85 5.27 47.94
C GLY A 395 12.37 5.27 48.05
N ALA A 396 13.06 5.72 47.00
CA ALA A 396 14.31 6.48 47.15
C ALA A 396 14.64 7.22 45.85
N SER A 397 14.54 8.54 45.93
CA SER A 397 14.94 9.53 44.94
C SER A 397 16.36 9.28 44.42
N SER A 398 16.49 9.09 43.11
CA SER A 398 17.72 9.44 42.39
C SER A 398 17.49 10.81 41.77
N SER A 399 17.66 11.86 42.58
CA SER A 399 17.88 13.20 42.05
C SER A 399 19.24 13.22 41.35
N THR A 400 19.26 13.32 40.03
CA THR A 400 20.36 13.97 39.31
C THR A 400 19.83 15.30 38.81
N LEU A 401 20.09 16.30 39.65
CA LEU A 401 19.82 17.71 39.45
C LEU A 401 20.86 18.22 38.44
N SER A 402 20.43 18.59 37.24
CA SER A 402 21.19 19.50 36.36
C SER A 402 20.23 20.51 35.75
N ILE A 403 19.88 21.51 36.56
CA ILE A 403 19.45 22.82 36.09
C ILE A 403 20.72 23.65 35.97
N GLN A 404 21.06 24.06 34.75
CA GLN A 404 21.81 25.29 34.50
C GLN A 404 21.16 25.98 33.30
N GLU A 405 20.45 27.07 33.62
CA GLU A 405 20.08 28.15 32.71
C GLU A 405 21.35 28.74 32.08
N ASP A 406 21.39 28.90 30.75
CA ASP A 406 21.58 30.21 30.12
C ASP A 406 21.52 30.12 28.58
N GLY A 407 21.07 31.20 27.94
CA GLY A 407 21.56 31.58 26.61
C GLY A 407 20.58 31.51 25.44
N GLY A 408 19.69 32.50 25.38
CA GLY A 408 18.77 32.86 24.30
C GLY A 408 19.00 32.35 22.87
N GLN A 409 17.89 31.93 22.25
CA GLN A 409 17.52 32.27 20.88
C GLN A 409 16.00 32.15 20.73
N ALA A 410 15.36 33.22 20.25
CA ALA A 410 13.94 33.20 19.94
C ALA A 410 13.67 32.25 18.75
N GLN A 411 12.87 31.21 18.99
CA GLN A 411 12.26 30.40 17.94
C GLN A 411 10.74 30.35 18.13
N ILE A 412 10.03 30.52 17.02
CA ILE A 412 8.58 30.53 16.93
C ILE A 412 8.11 29.08 17.11
N GLY A 413 7.52 28.80 18.27
CA GLY A 413 7.06 27.49 18.72
C GLY A 413 7.39 27.34 20.21
N GLY A 414 6.43 27.62 21.09
CA GLY A 414 6.66 27.68 22.53
C GLY A 414 7.27 26.39 23.08
N GLU A 415 8.34 26.51 23.86
CA GLU A 415 8.94 25.41 24.60
C GLU A 415 8.00 25.03 25.76
N LEU A 416 7.58 23.76 25.82
CA LEU A 416 6.66 23.29 26.85
C LEU A 416 7.38 23.29 28.21
N VAL A 417 6.88 24.09 29.15
CA VAL A 417 7.39 24.10 30.53
C VAL A 417 6.88 22.87 31.27
N MET A 418 7.79 22.02 31.75
CA MET A 418 7.42 20.81 32.50
C MET A 418 6.95 21.15 33.92
N THR A 419 5.64 21.18 34.11
CA THR A 419 5.03 21.26 35.44
C THR A 419 5.06 19.89 36.14
N GLU A 420 4.97 19.87 37.47
CA GLU A 420 4.91 18.63 38.25
C GLU A 420 3.76 17.72 37.82
N ASN A 421 2.64 18.32 37.41
CA ASN A 421 1.45 17.59 36.97
C ASN A 421 1.64 16.90 35.61
N LEU A 422 2.27 17.60 34.65
CA LEU A 422 2.60 17.03 33.35
C LEU A 422 3.65 15.93 33.47
N MET A 423 4.65 16.13 34.33
CA MET A 423 5.63 15.08 34.61
C MET A 423 5.00 13.81 35.20
N ARG A 424 4.01 13.96 36.09
CA ARG A 424 3.28 12.81 36.65
C ARG A 424 2.50 12.05 35.59
N LEU A 425 1.82 12.75 34.69
CA LEU A 425 1.08 12.15 33.58
C LEU A 425 2.03 11.41 32.63
N PHE A 426 3.08 12.07 32.13
CA PHE A 426 4.01 11.45 31.17
C PHE A 426 4.77 10.26 31.76
N LYS A 427 5.16 10.33 33.05
CA LYS A 427 5.73 9.16 33.74
C LYS A 427 4.76 7.98 33.78
N SER A 428 3.47 8.24 33.91
CA SER A 428 2.45 7.20 33.95
C SER A 428 2.18 6.62 32.57
N VAL A 429 2.19 7.46 31.52
CA VAL A 429 2.15 7.00 30.12
C VAL A 429 3.34 6.11 29.78
N ASN A 430 4.56 6.51 30.14
CA ASN A 430 5.74 5.66 29.93
C ASN A 430 5.68 4.40 30.79
N GLY A 431 5.21 4.52 32.04
CA GLY A 431 5.01 3.39 32.93
C GLY A 431 4.10 2.33 32.32
N VAL A 432 2.98 2.74 31.74
CA VAL A 432 2.02 1.80 31.13
C VAL A 432 2.53 1.27 29.78
N ALA A 433 3.18 2.12 28.96
CA ALA A 433 3.80 1.71 27.70
C ALA A 433 4.89 0.65 27.89
N GLU A 434 5.62 0.74 29.00
CA GLU A 434 6.70 -0.17 29.37
C GLU A 434 6.23 -1.35 30.25
N GLY A 435 4.93 -1.44 30.55
CA GLY A 435 4.36 -2.48 31.42
C GLY A 435 4.82 -2.41 32.88
N ARG A 436 5.35 -1.26 33.32
CA ARG A 436 5.75 -0.97 34.70
C ARG A 436 4.59 -0.44 35.56
N LEU A 437 3.54 0.05 34.93
CA LEU A 437 2.30 0.54 35.55
C LEU A 437 1.14 -0.33 35.04
N ASP A 438 0.26 -0.76 35.93
CA ASP A 438 -0.93 -1.50 35.50
C ASP A 438 -2.00 -0.54 34.94
N LEU A 439 -2.97 -1.11 34.23
CA LEU A 439 -4.01 -0.33 33.54
C LEU A 439 -4.96 0.38 34.53
N GLU A 440 -5.13 -0.17 35.74
CA GLU A 440 -6.00 0.40 36.78
C GLU A 440 -5.35 1.64 37.39
N ASP A 441 -4.07 1.55 37.76
CA ASP A 441 -3.24 2.66 38.23
C ASP A 441 -3.07 3.74 37.14
N PHE A 442 -2.95 3.34 35.87
CA PHE A 442 -2.91 4.31 34.76
C PHE A 442 -4.24 5.05 34.61
N GLN A 443 -5.36 4.33 34.72
CA GLN A 443 -6.70 4.93 34.67
C GLN A 443 -6.92 5.90 35.84
N ASP A 444 -6.44 5.59 37.04
CA ASP A 444 -6.48 6.49 38.20
C ASP A 444 -5.70 7.80 37.96
N VAL A 445 -4.57 7.73 37.24
CA VAL A 445 -3.80 8.93 36.86
C VAL A 445 -4.55 9.76 35.82
N LEU A 446 -5.22 9.12 34.85
CA LEU A 446 -6.05 9.82 33.86
C LEU A 446 -7.23 10.52 34.54
N ASP A 447 -7.95 9.83 35.43
CA ASP A 447 -9.06 10.39 36.21
C ASP A 447 -8.60 11.58 37.07
N TRP A 448 -7.44 11.45 37.74
CA TRP A 448 -6.86 12.55 38.51
C TRP A 448 -6.55 13.77 37.63
N PHE A 449 -5.93 13.54 36.47
CA PHE A 449 -5.53 14.64 35.58
C PHE A 449 -6.75 15.30 34.91
N GLU A 450 -7.81 14.53 34.60
CA GLU A 450 -9.07 15.06 34.07
C GLU A 450 -9.77 15.98 35.06
N ASN A 451 -9.85 15.57 36.32
CA ASN A 451 -10.41 16.39 37.39
C ASN A 451 -9.57 17.66 37.59
N LEU A 452 -8.24 17.54 37.57
CA LEU A 452 -7.34 18.68 37.67
C LEU A 452 -7.58 19.70 36.54
N VAL A 453 -7.71 19.25 35.29
CA VAL A 453 -7.99 20.12 34.14
C VAL A 453 -9.36 20.77 34.26
N SER A 454 -10.38 20.00 34.63
CA SER A 454 -11.75 20.48 34.77
C SER A 454 -11.86 21.57 35.84
N ASP A 455 -11.32 21.32 37.02
CA ASP A 455 -11.41 22.22 38.17
C ASP A 455 -10.60 23.52 38.00
N ASN A 456 -9.48 23.47 37.25
CA ASN A 456 -8.53 24.60 37.20
C ASN A 456 -8.55 25.39 35.90
N LEU A 457 -8.97 24.78 34.77
CA LEU A 457 -8.91 25.41 33.45
C LEU A 457 -10.30 25.66 32.85
N LEU A 458 -11.33 24.95 33.31
CA LEU A 458 -12.70 25.10 32.81
C LEU A 458 -13.63 25.82 33.80
N GLU A 459 -13.42 25.65 35.11
CA GLU A 459 -14.12 26.39 36.16
C GLU A 459 -13.38 27.68 36.57
N VAL A 460 -13.17 28.59 35.61
CA VAL A 460 -12.49 29.87 35.89
C VAL A 460 -13.50 30.90 36.45
N PRO A 461 -13.22 31.60 37.57
CA PRO A 461 -14.08 32.66 38.10
C PRO A 461 -14.29 33.80 37.09
N GLU A 462 -15.41 34.52 37.18
CA GLU A 462 -15.66 35.71 36.35
C GLU A 462 -14.53 36.75 36.50
N VAL A 463 -14.21 37.45 35.40
CA VAL A 463 -13.19 38.50 35.39
C VAL A 463 -13.56 39.56 36.44
N PRO A 464 -12.64 39.93 37.36
CA PRO A 464 -12.91 41.01 38.29
C PRO A 464 -13.25 42.29 37.51
N GLU A 465 -14.37 42.95 37.83
CA GLU A 465 -14.69 44.25 37.24
C GLU A 465 -13.58 45.25 37.62
N LEU A 466 -12.83 45.72 36.62
CA LEU A 466 -11.80 46.74 36.83
C LEU A 466 -12.50 48.08 37.01
N SER A 467 -12.29 48.73 38.16
CA SER A 467 -12.93 50.02 38.46
C SER A 467 -12.45 51.09 37.48
N ARG A 468 -13.42 51.83 36.92
CA ARG A 468 -13.19 52.96 36.02
C ARG A 468 -13.12 54.30 36.76
N ASP A 469 -13.21 54.28 38.08
CA ASP A 469 -13.26 55.49 38.90
C ASP A 469 -11.92 56.25 38.86
N GLY A 470 -11.96 57.50 38.39
CA GLY A 470 -10.80 58.40 38.38
C GLY A 470 -9.89 58.31 37.16
N LEU A 471 -10.23 57.52 36.14
CA LEU A 471 -9.48 57.41 34.88
C LEU A 471 -9.90 58.50 33.87
N ASN A 472 -8.95 58.99 33.06
CA ASN A 472 -9.23 59.86 31.91
C ASN A 472 -9.64 59.05 30.66
N GLU A 473 -10.14 59.70 29.60
CA GLU A 473 -10.63 59.02 28.39
C GLU A 473 -9.58 58.09 27.74
N GLU A 474 -8.31 58.51 27.71
CA GLU A 474 -7.20 57.72 27.14
C GLU A 474 -6.89 56.47 27.99
N GLN A 475 -6.96 56.58 29.32
CA GLN A 475 -6.78 55.47 30.26
C GLN A 475 -7.96 54.49 30.23
N VAL A 476 -9.18 54.98 30.00
CA VAL A 476 -10.37 54.12 29.82
C VAL A 476 -10.25 53.29 28.54
N GLU A 477 -9.73 53.87 27.46
CA GLU A 477 -9.52 53.15 26.20
C GLU A 477 -8.39 52.09 26.32
N GLN A 478 -7.29 52.42 27.01
CA GLN A 478 -6.23 51.46 27.31
C GLN A 478 -6.72 50.31 28.21
N LEU A 479 -7.55 50.61 29.21
CA LEU A 479 -8.16 49.59 30.07
C LEU A 479 -9.05 48.64 29.26
N ALA A 480 -9.87 49.17 28.34
CA ALA A 480 -10.72 48.34 27.48
C ALA A 480 -9.91 47.41 26.55
N GLN A 481 -8.74 47.85 26.08
CA GLN A 481 -7.83 47.01 25.29
C GLN A 481 -7.19 45.90 26.14
N VAL A 482 -6.83 46.19 27.40
CA VAL A 482 -6.33 45.19 28.35
C VAL A 482 -7.42 44.18 28.71
N GLU A 483 -8.66 44.63 28.97
CA GLU A 483 -9.82 43.77 29.22
C GLU A 483 -10.09 42.82 28.04
N ALA A 484 -10.05 43.32 26.80
CA ALA A 484 -10.22 42.50 25.61
C ALA A 484 -9.12 41.45 25.44
N ARG A 485 -7.86 41.82 25.66
CA ARG A 485 -6.72 40.89 25.59
C ARG A 485 -6.77 39.83 26.70
N LEU A 486 -7.20 40.20 27.90
CA LEU A 486 -7.44 39.26 29.00
C LEU A 486 -8.57 38.29 28.68
N ALA A 487 -9.66 38.76 28.06
CA ALA A 487 -10.74 37.88 27.62
C ALA A 487 -10.26 36.86 26.58
N THR A 488 -9.55 37.31 25.53
CA THR A 488 -8.98 36.40 24.52
C THR A 488 -8.01 35.40 25.14
N ALA A 489 -7.12 35.83 26.05
CA ALA A 489 -6.18 34.92 26.70
C ALA A 489 -6.90 33.88 27.58
N ARG A 490 -8.01 34.26 28.25
CA ARG A 490 -8.83 33.31 29.03
C ARG A 490 -9.56 32.31 28.14
N ASP A 491 -10.10 32.76 27.01
CA ASP A 491 -10.72 31.87 26.02
C ASP A 491 -9.71 30.83 25.49
N GLU A 492 -8.46 31.25 25.25
CA GLU A 492 -7.37 30.35 24.84
C GLU A 492 -6.98 29.34 25.94
N VAL A 493 -6.97 29.74 27.21
CA VAL A 493 -6.79 28.82 28.35
C VAL A 493 -7.93 27.80 28.41
N GLN A 494 -9.18 28.24 28.26
CA GLN A 494 -10.34 27.36 28.30
C GLN A 494 -10.37 26.40 27.11
N SER A 495 -10.04 26.89 25.91
CA SER A 495 -9.91 26.07 24.70
C SER A 495 -8.79 25.04 24.83
N GLY A 496 -7.64 25.43 25.39
CA GLY A 496 -6.55 24.50 25.69
C GLY A 496 -6.94 23.46 26.76
N GLY A 497 -7.73 23.85 27.76
CA GLY A 497 -8.32 22.93 28.73
C GLY A 497 -9.23 21.87 28.09
N GLN A 498 -10.08 22.26 27.13
CA GLN A 498 -10.92 21.32 26.39
C GLN A 498 -10.09 20.37 25.51
N GLU A 499 -9.03 20.87 24.88
CA GLU A 499 -8.09 20.05 24.10
C GLU A 499 -7.33 19.06 24.98
N LEU A 500 -6.99 19.43 26.23
CA LEU A 500 -6.43 18.51 27.22
C LEU A 500 -7.40 17.39 27.59
N LEU A 501 -8.70 17.68 27.76
CA LEU A 501 -9.70 16.63 28.00
C LEU A 501 -9.81 15.67 26.81
N ALA A 502 -9.80 16.17 25.57
CA ALA A 502 -9.79 15.32 24.38
C ALA A 502 -8.54 14.44 24.31
N ALA A 503 -7.38 14.96 24.74
CA ALA A 503 -6.13 14.21 24.81
C ALA A 503 -6.17 13.08 25.86
N ILE A 504 -6.79 13.33 27.01
CA ILE A 504 -7.03 12.30 28.05
C ILE A 504 -7.93 11.20 27.50
N GLU A 505 -8.98 11.55 26.76
CA GLU A 505 -9.88 10.58 26.15
C GLU A 505 -9.18 9.72 25.09
N GLU A 506 -8.23 10.29 24.35
CA GLU A 506 -7.36 9.54 23.44
C GLU A 506 -6.46 8.57 24.22
N LEU A 507 -5.84 9.00 25.33
CA LEU A 507 -5.06 8.13 26.20
C LEU A 507 -5.92 7.00 26.82
N ARG A 508 -7.19 7.25 27.15
CA ARG A 508 -8.11 6.22 27.66
C ARG A 508 -8.36 5.10 26.65
N LYS A 509 -8.29 5.35 25.34
CA LYS A 509 -8.48 4.30 24.33
C LYS A 509 -7.45 3.18 24.46
N PHE A 510 -6.23 3.52 24.87
CA PHE A 510 -5.19 2.52 25.18
C PHE A 510 -5.63 1.55 26.29
N VAL A 511 -6.38 2.00 27.29
CA VAL A 511 -6.90 1.12 28.36
C VAL A 511 -7.89 0.08 27.80
N VAL A 512 -8.57 0.39 26.70
CA VAL A 512 -9.60 -0.45 26.08
C VAL A 512 -9.00 -1.49 25.13
N ASP A 513 -8.09 -1.08 24.24
CA ASP A 513 -7.58 -1.92 23.16
C ASP A 513 -6.08 -2.23 23.24
N SER A 514 -5.35 -1.60 24.17
CA SER A 514 -3.90 -1.72 24.36
C SER A 514 -3.07 -1.36 23.11
N GLU A 515 -3.63 -0.57 22.18
CA GLU A 515 -2.89 -0.14 21.00
C GLU A 515 -2.00 1.07 21.30
N THR A 516 -0.68 0.89 21.24
CA THR A 516 0.33 1.93 21.57
C THR A 516 0.14 3.25 20.83
N ARG A 517 -0.49 3.25 19.65
CA ARG A 517 -0.82 4.47 18.88
C ARG A 517 -1.60 5.49 19.72
N HIS A 518 -2.47 5.03 20.63
CA HIS A 518 -3.30 5.89 21.46
C HIS A 518 -2.48 6.62 22.53
N LEU A 519 -1.41 5.99 23.05
CA LEU A 519 -0.47 6.65 23.94
C LEU A 519 0.34 7.72 23.21
N VAL A 520 0.79 7.42 22.00
CA VAL A 520 1.58 8.34 21.18
C VAL A 520 0.77 9.57 20.80
N GLU A 521 -0.42 9.36 20.26
CA GLU A 521 -1.30 10.45 19.83
C GLU A 521 -1.82 11.25 21.03
N GLY A 522 -2.21 10.56 22.12
CA GLY A 522 -2.64 11.23 23.34
C GLY A 522 -1.54 12.10 23.96
N VAL A 523 -0.28 11.65 24.00
CA VAL A 523 0.84 12.48 24.48
C VAL A 523 1.07 13.70 23.59
N ARG A 524 1.00 13.53 22.27
CA ARG A 524 1.12 14.64 21.32
C ARG A 524 0.04 15.69 21.58
N MET A 525 -1.22 15.25 21.74
CA MET A 525 -2.35 16.12 22.04
C MET A 525 -2.18 16.82 23.40
N VAL A 526 -1.73 16.12 24.45
CA VAL A 526 -1.45 16.72 25.77
C VAL A 526 -0.40 17.81 25.65
N ARG A 527 0.69 17.56 24.91
CA ARG A 527 1.78 18.52 24.71
C ARG A 527 1.27 19.79 24.03
N ASP A 528 0.60 19.64 22.89
CA ASP A 528 0.13 20.77 22.07
C ASP A 528 -0.84 21.65 22.87
N ALA A 529 -1.80 21.03 23.57
CA ALA A 529 -2.75 21.73 24.40
C ALA A 529 -2.09 22.41 25.62
N SER A 530 -1.08 21.76 26.24
CA SER A 530 -0.35 22.34 27.37
C SER A 530 0.47 23.57 26.98
N VAL A 531 1.12 23.57 25.81
CA VAL A 531 1.84 24.74 25.28
C VAL A 531 0.88 25.92 25.10
N LYS A 532 -0.30 25.65 24.53
CA LYS A 532 -1.35 26.66 24.32
C LYS A 532 -1.81 27.27 25.65
N VAL A 533 -2.11 26.44 26.66
CA VAL A 533 -2.49 26.90 28.00
C VAL A 533 -1.39 27.74 28.65
N GLN A 534 -0.13 27.30 28.59
CA GLN A 534 0.98 28.00 29.23
C GLN A 534 1.29 29.36 28.59
N LEU A 535 1.24 29.46 27.26
CA LEU A 535 1.39 30.73 26.54
C LEU A 535 0.29 31.72 26.93
N ALA A 536 -0.95 31.24 27.02
CA ALA A 536 -2.09 32.06 27.39
C ALA A 536 -2.03 32.48 28.87
N GLN A 537 -1.61 31.60 29.78
CA GLN A 537 -1.38 31.92 31.19
C GLN A 537 -0.25 32.95 31.39
N GLY A 538 0.87 32.79 30.68
CA GLY A 538 1.97 33.76 30.73
C GLY A 538 1.54 35.16 30.26
N LEU A 539 0.70 35.22 29.23
CA LEU A 539 0.10 36.47 28.77
C LEU A 539 -0.84 37.10 29.81
N ILE A 540 -1.64 36.28 30.52
CA ILE A 540 -2.50 36.77 31.61
C ILE A 540 -1.64 37.35 32.74
N GLU A 541 -0.58 36.64 33.15
CA GLU A 541 0.32 37.10 34.22
C GLU A 541 1.00 38.42 33.85
N GLU A 542 1.53 38.55 32.63
CA GLU A 542 2.14 39.78 32.12
C GLU A 542 1.15 40.96 32.15
N LEU A 543 -0.08 40.73 31.66
CA LEU A 543 -1.13 41.76 31.62
C LEU A 543 -1.59 42.17 33.02
N VAL A 544 -1.66 41.24 33.98
CA VAL A 544 -2.05 41.52 35.37
C VAL A 544 -0.93 42.25 36.12
N GLU A 545 0.33 41.85 35.92
CA GLU A 545 1.47 42.49 36.59
C GLU A 545 1.71 43.92 36.07
N ALA A 546 1.60 44.14 34.76
CA ALA A 546 1.73 45.46 34.15
C ALA A 546 0.66 46.47 34.60
N ASN A 547 -0.49 46.00 35.08
CA ASN A 547 -1.64 46.82 35.46
C ASN A 547 -1.97 46.78 36.97
N ARG A 548 -1.05 46.25 37.80
CA ARG A 548 -1.23 46.20 39.26
C ARG A 548 -1.06 47.60 39.87
N PRO A 549 -2.00 48.11 40.70
CA PRO A 549 -1.82 49.40 41.36
C PRO A 549 -0.58 49.35 42.28
N ALA A 550 0.33 50.31 42.12
CA ALA A 550 1.49 50.46 42.99
C ALA A 550 1.00 50.60 44.45
N ARG A 551 1.48 49.70 45.32
CA ARG A 551 1.15 49.73 46.75
C ARG A 551 1.77 50.91 47.48
#